data_AF-A0A061EMB5-F1
#
_entry.id   AF-A0A061EMB5-F1
#
_cell.length_a   1.000
_cell.length_b   1.000
_cell.length_c   1.000
_cell.angle_alpha   90.00
_cell.angle_beta   90.00
_cell.angle_gamma   90.00
#
_symmetry.space_group_name_H-M   'P 1'
#
loop_
_entity.id
_entity.type
_entity.pdbx_description
1 polymer ?
#
loop_
_entity_poly.entity_id
_entity_poly.type
_entity_poly.pdbx_seq_one_letter_code
_entity_poly.pdbx_strand_id
1 'polypeptide(L)'
;MSAPTTSATNVFGFGSFTTMLQKVDSVTTSSLPVPPPKPLLIATPCEAGEFPLIIFLHGYLQYNTFYSQLLQHVASHGFIVIAPQQLYTVAGADATDEIKSTAAITSWLSKEVLQGLLPPYVQPNLSKLGLAGHSRGGKVAFALALEKAMTTLKFSALIGVDPVDGMDKGKQTPPPVLTYVPYSFNLDMAVMVIGSGLGEVKRNPLFPPCAPKGVNHEDFFKECRKPACYFVAKDYGHLDMLDDDTKGIRGRSSYCLCKNGKAREPMRRFVGGVVVAFVEAYLNGDHTDLIAIRDGYETAPVELKTVEFLV
;
A
#
# COMPACT_ATOMS: atom_id res chain seq x y z
N MET A 1 35.35 -19.24 -9.05
CA MET A 1 34.23 -18.78 -8.22
C MET A 1 33.22 -18.17 -9.15
N SER A 2 32.19 -18.93 -9.52
CA SER A 2 31.12 -18.43 -10.38
C SER A 2 30.13 -17.70 -9.50
N ALA A 3 29.86 -16.43 -9.83
CA ALA A 3 28.80 -15.67 -9.20
C ALA A 3 27.47 -16.44 -9.38
N PRO A 4 26.59 -16.48 -8.35
CA PRO A 4 25.27 -17.04 -8.54
C PRO A 4 24.52 -16.11 -9.51
N THR A 5 24.25 -16.60 -10.71
CA THR A 5 23.24 -16.02 -11.60
C THR A 5 21.91 -16.03 -10.86
N THR A 6 21.49 -14.86 -10.39
CA THR A 6 20.12 -14.60 -9.96
C THR A 6 19.21 -14.86 -11.16
N SER A 7 18.52 -16.00 -11.15
CA SER A 7 17.38 -16.21 -12.03
C SER A 7 16.42 -15.05 -11.79
N ALA A 8 16.21 -14.20 -12.80
CA ALA A 8 15.33 -13.05 -12.70
C ALA A 8 13.93 -13.53 -12.27
N THR A 9 13.61 -13.36 -10.99
CA THR A 9 12.30 -13.70 -10.45
C THR A 9 11.33 -12.64 -10.94
N ASN A 10 10.37 -13.05 -11.77
CA ASN A 10 9.27 -12.20 -12.23
C ASN A 10 8.63 -11.48 -11.04
N VAL A 11 8.59 -10.14 -11.05
CA VAL A 11 8.06 -9.31 -9.96
C VAL A 11 6.59 -9.61 -9.62
N PHE A 12 5.82 -10.13 -10.57
CA PHE A 12 4.43 -10.56 -10.37
C PHE A 12 4.29 -11.97 -9.74
N GLY A 13 5.39 -12.68 -9.50
CA GLY A 13 5.46 -13.89 -8.68
C GLY A 13 5.98 -13.61 -7.28
N PHE A 14 6.02 -14.64 -6.43
CA PHE A 14 6.80 -14.57 -5.19
C PHE A 14 8.28 -14.47 -5.51
N GLY A 15 8.99 -13.65 -4.75
CA GLY A 15 10.44 -13.48 -4.85
C GLY A 15 11.21 -14.62 -4.20
N SER A 16 12.52 -14.42 -4.04
CA SER A 16 13.45 -15.44 -3.56
C SER A 16 13.44 -15.67 -2.04
N PHE A 17 12.86 -14.76 -1.26
CA PHE A 17 12.90 -14.81 0.20
C PHE A 17 11.71 -15.58 0.77
N THR A 18 11.99 -16.46 1.73
CA THR A 18 10.96 -17.06 2.57
C THR A 18 10.39 -15.98 3.47
N THR A 19 9.07 -15.96 3.65
CA THR A 19 8.42 -14.91 4.44
C THR A 19 7.76 -15.45 5.70
N MET A 20 7.71 -14.58 6.70
CA MET A 20 6.97 -14.79 7.94
C MET A 20 5.95 -13.67 8.14
N LEU A 21 4.78 -14.03 8.65
CA LEU A 21 3.77 -13.09 9.13
C LEU A 21 3.72 -13.14 10.66
N GLN A 22 3.91 -11.98 11.28
CA GLN A 22 3.89 -11.82 12.73
C GLN A 22 2.83 -10.82 13.14
N LYS A 23 2.00 -11.19 14.11
CA LYS A 23 1.06 -10.27 14.76
C LYS A 23 1.70 -9.69 16.00
N VAL A 24 1.61 -8.37 16.15
CA VAL A 24 2.12 -7.64 17.31
C VAL A 24 0.96 -6.90 17.94
N ASP A 25 0.61 -7.28 19.16
CA ASP A 25 -0.47 -6.62 19.90
C ASP A 25 0.03 -5.33 20.56
N SER A 26 -0.89 -4.39 20.79
CA SER A 26 -0.62 -3.14 21.52
C SER A 26 -0.63 -3.36 23.04
N VAL A 27 0.17 -4.32 23.51
CA VAL A 27 0.27 -4.65 24.95
C VAL A 27 1.74 -4.69 25.34
N THR A 28 2.07 -4.10 26.48
CA THR A 28 3.42 -4.13 27.04
C THR A 28 3.82 -5.57 27.34
N THR A 29 4.99 -5.99 26.88
CA THR A 29 5.57 -7.31 27.18
C THR A 29 7.00 -7.13 27.69
N SER A 30 7.57 -8.17 28.30
CA SER A 30 8.98 -8.14 28.75
C SER A 30 9.96 -7.87 27.61
N SER A 31 9.61 -8.23 26.37
CA SER A 31 10.39 -7.99 25.16
C SER A 31 10.08 -6.65 24.46
N LEU A 32 8.94 -6.00 24.79
CA LEU A 32 8.53 -4.70 24.22
C LEU A 32 8.07 -3.76 25.33
N PRO A 33 9.00 -2.97 25.91
CA PRO A 33 8.70 -2.03 26.97
C PRO A 33 7.74 -0.92 26.52
N VAL A 34 7.82 -0.53 25.24
CA VAL A 34 6.96 0.47 24.61
C VAL A 34 6.12 -0.22 23.52
N PRO A 35 4.86 -0.59 23.80
CA PRO A 35 4.02 -1.27 22.82
C PRO A 35 3.69 -0.34 21.64
N PRO A 36 3.36 -0.90 20.46
CA PRO A 36 2.96 -0.10 19.32
C PRO A 36 1.65 0.65 19.62
N PRO A 37 1.46 1.88 19.11
CA PRO A 37 0.23 2.65 19.31
C PRO A 37 -1.04 1.93 18.83
N LYS A 38 -0.91 1.04 17.84
CA LYS A 38 -1.98 0.17 17.32
C LYS A 38 -1.41 -1.22 17.01
N PRO A 39 -2.23 -2.29 17.05
CA PRO A 39 -1.76 -3.63 16.71
C PRO A 39 -1.22 -3.68 15.28
N LEU A 40 -0.17 -4.44 15.05
CA LEU A 40 0.52 -4.52 13.76
C LEU A 40 0.45 -5.94 13.20
N LEU A 41 0.42 -6.04 11.88
CA LEU A 41 0.76 -7.25 11.15
C LEU A 41 2.03 -6.96 10.37
N ILE A 42 3.09 -7.72 10.64
CA ILE A 42 4.40 -7.53 10.02
C ILE A 42 4.66 -8.72 9.09
N ALA A 43 4.90 -8.44 7.81
CA ALA A 43 5.46 -9.39 6.86
C ALA A 43 6.96 -9.11 6.71
N THR A 44 7.80 -10.13 6.90
CA THR A 44 9.26 -9.98 6.86
C THR A 44 9.91 -11.16 6.14
N PRO A 45 11.06 -10.94 5.47
CA PRO A 45 11.97 -12.01 5.08
C PRO A 45 12.46 -12.82 6.29
N CYS A 46 12.82 -14.08 6.04
CA CYS A 46 13.35 -15.01 7.04
C CYS A 46 14.88 -15.19 6.92
N GLU A 47 15.51 -14.57 5.93
CA GLU A 47 16.93 -14.67 5.66
C GLU A 47 17.68 -13.45 6.21
N ALA A 48 18.99 -13.62 6.43
CA ALA A 48 19.85 -12.54 6.91
C ALA A 48 20.02 -11.45 5.85
N GLY A 49 19.88 -10.19 6.25
CA GLY A 49 20.04 -9.06 5.33
C GLY A 49 19.56 -7.74 5.92
N GLU A 50 19.94 -6.65 5.27
CA GLU A 50 19.37 -5.33 5.52
C GLU A 50 18.26 -5.07 4.50
N PHE A 51 17.06 -4.73 4.97
CA PHE A 51 15.87 -4.63 4.13
C PHE A 51 15.18 -3.26 4.29
N PRO A 52 14.72 -2.64 3.17
CA PRO A 52 13.86 -1.47 3.23
C PRO A 52 12.50 -1.75 3.88
N LEU A 53 11.81 -0.70 4.30
CA LEU A 53 10.54 -0.80 5.00
C LEU A 53 9.39 -0.17 4.22
N ILE A 54 8.21 -0.77 4.32
CA ILE A 54 6.97 -0.23 3.77
C ILE A 54 5.89 -0.26 4.85
N ILE A 55 5.30 0.89 5.15
CA ILE A 55 4.07 0.93 5.96
C ILE A 55 2.88 0.79 5.02
N PHE A 56 2.04 -0.24 5.20
CA PHE A 56 0.87 -0.48 4.36
C PHE A 56 -0.44 -0.27 5.12
N LEU A 57 -1.23 0.71 4.69
CA LEU A 57 -2.48 1.10 5.34
C LEU A 57 -3.69 0.45 4.67
N HIS A 58 -4.50 -0.29 5.43
CA HIS A 58 -5.72 -0.90 4.91
C HIS A 58 -6.83 0.13 4.66
N GLY A 59 -7.85 -0.25 3.88
CA GLY A 59 -9.02 0.57 3.61
C GLY A 59 -10.05 0.64 4.73
N TYR A 60 -11.11 1.40 4.50
CA TYR A 60 -12.19 1.61 5.48
C TYR A 60 -12.92 0.32 5.83
N LEU A 61 -13.19 0.09 7.12
CA LEU A 61 -13.85 -1.12 7.66
C LEU A 61 -13.18 -2.47 7.32
N GLN A 62 -11.91 -2.45 6.92
CA GLN A 62 -11.13 -3.66 6.65
C GLN A 62 -10.17 -4.00 7.79
N TYR A 63 -9.55 -5.18 7.68
CA TYR A 63 -8.48 -5.63 8.56
C TYR A 63 -7.16 -5.69 7.79
N ASN A 64 -6.05 -5.44 8.48
CA ASN A 64 -4.72 -5.64 7.91
C ASN A 64 -4.49 -7.09 7.43
N THR A 65 -5.09 -8.06 8.14
CA THR A 65 -5.06 -9.49 7.78
C THR A 65 -5.73 -9.83 6.45
N PHE A 66 -6.54 -8.95 5.86
CA PHE A 66 -7.12 -9.18 4.53
C PHE A 66 -6.17 -8.87 3.38
N TYR A 67 -4.96 -8.40 3.70
CA TYR A 67 -3.89 -8.12 2.74
C TYR A 67 -2.73 -9.09 2.89
N SER A 68 -2.87 -10.15 3.70
CA SER A 68 -1.74 -10.98 4.12
C SER A 68 -0.94 -11.55 2.95
N GLN A 69 -1.63 -11.99 1.89
CA GLN A 69 -0.99 -12.51 0.68
C GLN A 69 -0.24 -11.42 -0.10
N LEU A 70 -0.77 -10.19 -0.13
CA LEU A 70 -0.10 -9.04 -0.76
C LEU A 70 1.15 -8.63 0.04
N LEU A 71 1.04 -8.55 1.37
CA LEU A 71 2.16 -8.20 2.24
C LEU A 71 3.28 -9.24 2.14
N GLN A 72 2.93 -10.53 2.08
CA GLN A 72 3.90 -11.61 1.87
C GLN A 72 4.52 -11.60 0.48
N HIS A 73 3.75 -11.26 -0.56
CA HIS A 73 4.32 -11.06 -1.90
C HIS A 73 5.44 -10.03 -1.84
N VAL A 74 5.16 -8.84 -1.32
CA VAL A 74 6.16 -7.77 -1.23
C VAL A 74 7.33 -8.20 -0.33
N ALA A 75 7.08 -8.85 0.80
CA ALA A 75 8.14 -9.33 1.68
C ALA A 75 9.03 -10.40 1.04
N SER A 76 8.50 -11.23 0.14
CA SER A 76 9.27 -12.26 -0.55
C SER A 76 10.31 -11.71 -1.54
N HIS A 77 10.21 -10.42 -1.88
CA HIS A 77 11.18 -9.69 -2.70
C HIS A 77 12.22 -8.92 -1.87
N GLY A 78 12.26 -9.11 -0.54
CA GLY A 78 13.27 -8.48 0.32
C GLY A 78 12.83 -7.15 0.91
N PHE A 79 11.58 -7.05 1.34
CA PHE A 79 11.05 -5.86 2.02
C PHE A 79 10.40 -6.22 3.35
N ILE A 80 10.53 -5.35 4.35
CA ILE A 80 9.77 -5.49 5.60
C ILE A 80 8.49 -4.66 5.44
N VAL A 81 7.33 -5.30 5.53
CA VAL A 81 6.04 -4.63 5.41
C VAL A 81 5.32 -4.59 6.75
N ILE A 82 5.04 -3.38 7.24
CA ILE A 82 4.35 -3.13 8.49
C ILE A 82 2.94 -2.65 8.18
N ALA A 83 1.94 -3.47 8.52
CA ALA A 83 0.54 -3.16 8.28
C ALA A 83 -0.20 -2.91 9.61
N PRO A 84 -0.34 -1.65 10.04
CA PRO A 84 -1.06 -1.32 11.25
C PRO A 84 -2.57 -1.59 11.12
N GLN A 85 -3.17 -2.12 12.18
CA GLN A 85 -4.61 -2.24 12.29
C GLN A 85 -5.18 -0.90 12.81
N GLN A 86 -5.78 -0.13 11.91
CA GLN A 86 -6.54 1.06 12.28
C GLN A 86 -7.83 0.60 12.98
N LEU A 87 -7.80 0.61 14.31
CA LEU A 87 -8.98 0.42 15.14
C LEU A 87 -9.70 1.77 15.25
N TYR A 88 -10.72 1.95 14.41
CA TYR A 88 -11.65 3.08 14.54
C TYR A 88 -12.47 2.90 15.83
N THR A 89 -12.42 3.87 16.73
CA THR A 89 -13.27 3.88 17.95
C THR A 89 -14.74 4.12 17.58
N VAL A 90 -14.98 4.90 16.52
CA VAL A 90 -16.27 5.12 15.88
C VAL A 90 -16.06 5.04 14.37
N ALA A 91 -16.84 4.19 13.69
CA ALA A 91 -16.83 4.15 12.23
C ALA A 91 -17.42 5.47 11.70
N GLY A 92 -16.56 6.36 11.21
CA GLY A 92 -16.94 7.68 10.72
C GLY A 92 -16.23 8.04 9.43
N ALA A 93 -16.71 9.11 8.80
CA ALA A 93 -16.16 9.66 7.56
C ALA A 93 -14.84 10.44 7.78
N ASP A 94 -14.57 10.92 8.99
CA ASP A 94 -13.36 11.68 9.33
C ASP A 94 -12.13 10.76 9.49
N ALA A 95 -11.09 11.01 8.68
CA ALA A 95 -9.85 10.24 8.60
C ALA A 95 -8.72 10.80 9.50
N THR A 96 -8.99 11.85 10.28
CA THR A 96 -8.01 12.57 11.11
C THR A 96 -7.33 11.65 12.12
N ASP A 97 -8.08 10.76 12.75
CA ASP A 97 -7.55 9.86 13.78
C ASP A 97 -6.63 8.78 13.17
N GLU A 98 -6.92 8.34 11.95
CA GLU A 98 -6.06 7.44 11.19
C GLU A 98 -4.76 8.11 10.78
N ILE A 99 -4.81 9.38 10.36
CA ILE A 99 -3.63 10.17 10.02
C ILE A 99 -2.75 10.33 11.28
N LYS A 100 -3.33 10.72 12.42
CA LYS A 100 -2.62 10.82 13.70
C LYS A 100 -2.06 9.49 14.17
N SER A 101 -2.84 8.41 14.07
CA SER A 101 -2.40 7.07 14.46
C SER A 101 -1.24 6.59 13.58
N THR A 102 -1.31 6.82 12.27
CA THR A 102 -0.22 6.48 11.34
C THR A 102 1.03 7.30 11.62
N ALA A 103 0.87 8.59 11.92
CA ALA A 103 1.98 9.46 12.32
C ALA A 103 2.65 8.99 13.62
N ALA A 104 1.85 8.61 14.61
CA ALA A 104 2.33 8.07 15.89
C ALA A 104 3.07 6.73 15.70
N ILE A 105 2.55 5.84 14.86
CA ILE A 105 3.21 4.56 14.54
C ILE A 105 4.54 4.81 13.84
N THR A 106 4.54 5.69 12.82
CA THR A 106 5.76 6.09 12.12
C THR A 106 6.81 6.65 13.09
N SER A 107 6.37 7.45 14.07
CA SER A 107 7.26 8.07 15.05
C SER A 107 7.75 7.11 16.14
N TRP A 108 6.99 6.04 16.39
CA TRP A 108 7.35 4.95 17.30
C TRP A 108 8.36 3.97 16.67
N LEU A 109 8.45 3.88 15.34
CA LEU A 109 9.42 3.03 14.67
C LEU A 109 10.85 3.51 14.93
N SER A 110 11.63 2.65 15.60
CA SER A 110 13.07 2.80 15.76
C SER A 110 13.77 1.49 15.41
N LYS A 111 15.09 1.54 15.18
CA LYS A 111 15.88 0.33 14.92
C LYS A 111 15.79 -0.64 16.09
N GLU A 112 15.85 -0.12 17.31
CA GLU A 112 15.80 -0.90 18.56
C GLU A 112 14.45 -1.61 18.72
N VAL A 113 13.35 -0.89 18.47
CA VAL A 113 11.99 -1.44 18.52
C VAL A 113 11.83 -2.55 17.49
N LEU A 114 12.25 -2.31 16.25
CA LEU A 114 12.11 -3.28 15.18
C LEU A 114 13.03 -4.49 15.37
N GLN A 115 14.23 -4.31 15.90
CA GLN A 115 15.14 -5.42 16.19
C GLN A 115 14.57 -6.39 17.25
N GLY A 116 13.78 -5.88 18.19
CA GLY A 116 13.05 -6.71 19.16
C GLY A 116 11.84 -7.44 18.58
N LEU A 117 11.34 -7.02 17.41
CA LEU A 117 10.18 -7.60 16.73
C LEU A 117 10.56 -8.57 15.62
N LEU A 118 11.61 -8.23 14.86
CA LEU A 118 12.05 -8.96 13.69
C LEU A 118 12.99 -10.12 14.05
N PRO A 119 13.18 -11.09 13.15
CA PRO A 119 14.21 -12.11 13.34
C PRO A 119 15.59 -11.47 13.58
N PRO A 120 16.46 -12.04 14.45
CA PRO A 120 17.71 -11.39 14.87
C PRO A 120 18.67 -11.00 13.74
N TYR A 121 18.61 -11.70 12.61
CA TYR A 121 19.47 -11.52 11.44
C TYR A 121 18.84 -10.61 10.37
N VAL A 122 17.60 -10.14 10.57
CA VAL A 122 16.90 -9.19 9.69
C VAL A 122 17.15 -7.78 10.25
N GLN A 123 17.78 -6.93 9.43
CA GLN A 123 18.14 -5.55 9.80
C GLN A 123 17.21 -4.55 9.08
N PRO A 124 16.44 -3.74 9.80
CA PRO A 124 15.56 -2.74 9.18
C PRO A 124 16.33 -1.47 8.75
N ASN A 125 16.17 -1.05 7.49
CA ASN A 125 16.70 0.22 6.99
C ASN A 125 15.67 1.35 6.99
N LEU A 126 15.58 2.09 8.09
CA LEU A 126 14.66 3.23 8.25
C LEU A 126 14.96 4.44 7.35
N SER A 127 16.14 4.49 6.69
CA SER A 127 16.40 5.53 5.68
C SER A 127 15.70 5.25 4.35
N LYS A 128 15.31 3.98 4.13
CA LYS A 128 14.58 3.50 2.95
C LYS A 128 13.17 3.12 3.34
N LEU A 129 12.36 4.12 3.69
CA LEU A 129 10.99 3.95 4.16
C LEU A 129 9.97 4.37 3.09
N GLY A 130 9.11 3.46 2.68
CA GLY A 130 7.95 3.71 1.83
C GLY A 130 6.65 3.79 2.62
N LEU A 131 5.69 4.56 2.10
CA LEU A 131 4.33 4.64 2.63
C LEU A 131 3.35 4.19 1.56
N ALA A 132 2.51 3.22 1.88
CA ALA A 132 1.52 2.67 0.98
C ALA A 132 0.15 2.62 1.65
N GLY A 133 -0.92 2.73 0.88
CA GLY A 133 -2.25 2.51 1.43
C GLY A 133 -3.30 2.24 0.39
N HIS A 134 -4.30 1.44 0.78
CA HIS A 134 -5.44 1.11 -0.07
C HIS A 134 -6.68 1.95 0.27
N SER A 135 -7.41 2.46 -0.72
CA SER A 135 -8.69 3.15 -0.54
C SER A 135 -8.54 4.36 0.42
N ARG A 136 -9.27 4.37 1.53
CA ARG A 136 -9.09 5.33 2.62
C ARG A 136 -7.67 5.30 3.20
N GLY A 137 -7.04 4.14 3.28
CA GLY A 137 -5.63 4.03 3.66
C GLY A 137 -4.71 4.75 2.68
N GLY A 138 -5.04 4.74 1.38
CA GLY A 138 -4.35 5.52 0.36
C GLY A 138 -4.49 7.02 0.59
N LYS A 139 -5.71 7.49 0.87
CA LYS A 139 -5.96 8.88 1.30
C LYS A 139 -5.12 9.25 2.53
N VAL A 140 -5.09 8.40 3.55
CA VAL A 140 -4.28 8.62 4.77
C VAL A 140 -2.79 8.69 4.44
N ALA A 141 -2.30 7.82 3.54
CA ALA A 141 -0.92 7.84 3.07
C ALA A 141 -0.56 9.19 2.41
N PHE A 142 -1.39 9.66 1.46
CA PHE A 142 -1.21 10.97 0.83
C PHE A 142 -1.33 12.12 1.84
N ALA A 143 -2.32 12.07 2.74
CA ALA A 143 -2.50 13.09 3.77
C ALA A 143 -1.27 13.23 4.67
N LEU A 144 -0.66 12.11 5.07
CA LEU A 144 0.53 12.11 5.88
C LEU A 144 1.76 12.61 5.11
N ALA A 145 1.90 12.19 3.85
CA ALA A 145 3.00 12.65 2.98
C ALA A 145 2.92 14.15 2.64
N LEU A 146 1.70 14.72 2.61
CA LEU A 146 1.44 16.16 2.48
C LEU A 146 1.46 16.91 3.83
N GLU A 147 2.15 16.35 4.82
CA GLU A 147 2.43 16.97 6.12
C GLU A 147 1.19 17.39 6.93
N LYS A 148 0.04 16.73 6.72
CA LYS A 148 -1.15 16.97 7.56
C LYS A 148 -0.99 16.46 9.01
N ALA A 149 0.08 15.71 9.29
CA ALA A 149 0.57 15.39 10.62
C ALA A 149 2.09 15.23 10.62
N MET A 150 2.73 15.56 11.75
CA MET A 150 4.18 15.46 11.90
C MET A 150 4.64 14.02 12.10
N THR A 151 5.73 13.65 11.46
CA THR A 151 6.43 12.37 11.67
C THR A 151 7.90 12.62 11.93
N THR A 152 8.57 11.73 12.66
CA THR A 152 10.02 11.82 12.91
C THR A 152 10.86 11.20 11.79
N LEU A 153 10.25 10.36 10.94
CA LEU A 153 10.90 9.67 9.82
C LEU A 153 10.42 10.26 8.50
N LYS A 154 11.31 10.29 7.50
CA LYS A 154 10.97 10.72 6.14
C LYS A 154 10.60 9.52 5.28
N PHE A 155 9.61 9.70 4.41
CA PHE A 155 9.24 8.73 3.39
C PHE A 155 9.99 9.02 2.09
N SER A 156 10.54 7.98 1.47
CA SER A 156 11.26 8.07 0.18
C SER A 156 10.39 7.68 -1.02
N ALA A 157 9.26 7.01 -0.77
CA ALA A 157 8.32 6.58 -1.79
C ALA A 157 6.89 6.57 -1.23
N LEU A 158 5.91 6.96 -2.05
CA LEU A 158 4.49 6.98 -1.73
C LEU A 158 3.67 6.14 -2.72
N ILE A 159 2.79 5.28 -2.21
CA ILE A 159 1.97 4.39 -3.03
C ILE A 159 0.49 4.50 -2.64
N GLY A 160 -0.33 4.96 -3.58
CA GLY A 160 -1.79 4.90 -3.47
C GLY A 160 -2.35 3.70 -4.23
N VAL A 161 -2.84 2.69 -3.51
CA VAL A 161 -3.62 1.61 -4.10
C VAL A 161 -5.08 2.01 -4.10
N ASP A 162 -5.61 2.31 -5.27
CA ASP A 162 -6.97 2.76 -5.51
C ASP A 162 -7.47 3.81 -4.49
N PRO A 163 -6.73 4.92 -4.26
CA PRO A 163 -7.03 5.86 -3.18
C PRO A 163 -8.37 6.59 -3.40
N VAL A 164 -9.06 6.89 -2.30
CA VAL A 164 -10.39 7.54 -2.33
C VAL A 164 -10.49 8.68 -1.32
N ASP A 165 -10.78 9.89 -1.81
CA ASP A 165 -10.83 11.12 -1.00
C ASP A 165 -12.21 11.46 -0.44
N GLY A 166 -13.24 10.65 -0.73
CA GLY A 166 -14.59 10.86 -0.22
C GLY A 166 -15.67 10.14 -0.99
N MET A 167 -16.89 10.70 -0.95
CA MET A 167 -18.06 10.09 -1.58
C MET A 167 -18.38 10.69 -2.95
N ASP A 168 -17.97 11.93 -3.21
CA ASP A 168 -18.17 12.66 -4.46
C ASP A 168 -17.31 13.93 -4.46
N LYS A 169 -17.13 14.55 -5.63
CA LYS A 169 -16.49 15.86 -5.75
C LYS A 169 -17.28 16.90 -4.94
N GLY A 170 -16.59 17.63 -4.06
CA GLY A 170 -17.21 18.54 -3.09
C GLY A 170 -17.85 17.87 -1.88
N LYS A 171 -17.79 16.53 -1.78
CA LYS A 171 -18.20 15.71 -0.62
C LYS A 171 -17.02 14.85 -0.15
N GLN A 172 -15.84 15.46 -0.08
CA GLN A 172 -14.63 14.83 0.42
C GLN A 172 -14.76 14.52 1.90
N THR A 173 -14.16 13.41 2.31
CA THR A 173 -14.06 13.06 3.73
C THR A 173 -13.04 13.98 4.41
N PRO A 174 -13.29 14.47 5.64
CA PRO A 174 -12.29 15.26 6.35
C PRO A 174 -11.05 14.42 6.72
N PRO A 175 -9.83 15.01 6.73
CA PRO A 175 -9.49 16.23 5.99
C PRO A 175 -9.44 15.94 4.47
N PRO A 176 -9.87 16.88 3.61
CA PRO A 176 -9.74 16.73 2.17
C PRO A 176 -8.26 16.71 1.78
N VAL A 177 -7.92 15.82 0.85
CA VAL A 177 -6.55 15.70 0.30
C VAL A 177 -6.48 16.31 -1.09
N LEU A 178 -7.46 16.03 -1.94
CA LEU A 178 -7.54 16.59 -3.29
C LEU A 178 -7.87 18.08 -3.24
N THR A 179 -7.14 18.86 -4.03
CA THR A 179 -7.31 20.30 -4.21
C THR A 179 -7.98 20.65 -5.53
N TYR A 180 -8.05 19.67 -6.45
CA TYR A 180 -8.47 19.79 -7.85
C TYR A 180 -7.61 20.73 -8.70
N VAL A 181 -6.38 20.99 -8.25
CA VAL A 181 -5.37 21.74 -9.02
C VAL A 181 -4.34 20.74 -9.54
N PRO A 182 -4.15 20.61 -10.87
CA PRO A 182 -3.13 19.71 -11.42
C PRO A 182 -1.74 20.01 -10.85
N TYR A 183 -0.97 18.96 -10.56
CA TYR A 183 0.38 19.07 -10.00
C TYR A 183 0.45 19.87 -8.68
N SER A 184 -0.62 19.86 -7.87
CA SER A 184 -0.67 20.56 -6.58
C SER A 184 0.17 19.90 -5.49
N PHE A 185 0.32 18.57 -5.53
CA PHE A 185 0.98 17.80 -4.49
C PHE A 185 2.47 18.09 -4.49
N ASN A 186 2.90 18.90 -3.52
CA ASN A 186 4.30 19.16 -3.26
C ASN A 186 4.86 18.06 -2.36
N LEU A 187 5.37 17.02 -2.99
CA LEU A 187 5.91 15.83 -2.36
C LEU A 187 7.39 15.72 -2.72
N ASP A 188 8.25 15.54 -1.72
CA ASP A 188 9.71 15.40 -1.90
C ASP A 188 10.12 13.95 -2.22
N MET A 189 9.18 13.11 -2.68
CA MET A 189 9.34 11.68 -2.92
C MET A 189 8.65 11.25 -4.21
N ALA A 190 9.03 10.09 -4.73
CA ALA A 190 8.35 9.49 -5.87
C ALA A 190 6.96 8.96 -5.49
N VAL A 191 6.01 9.03 -6.43
CA VAL A 191 4.63 8.57 -6.21
C VAL A 191 4.21 7.51 -7.21
N MET A 192 3.57 6.44 -6.74
CA MET A 192 2.84 5.50 -7.59
C MET A 192 1.37 5.51 -7.22
N VAL A 193 0.50 5.60 -8.23
CA VAL A 193 -0.92 5.39 -8.08
C VAL A 193 -1.34 4.15 -8.86
N ILE A 194 -2.07 3.25 -8.22
CA ILE A 194 -2.63 2.05 -8.86
C ILE A 194 -4.14 2.21 -8.83
N GLY A 195 -4.82 2.15 -9.97
CA GLY A 195 -6.28 2.28 -10.07
C GLY A 195 -6.97 0.95 -10.40
N SER A 196 -8.23 0.83 -9.99
CA SER A 196 -9.12 -0.24 -10.41
C SER A 196 -10.12 0.25 -11.47
N GLY A 197 -10.18 -0.42 -12.62
CA GLY A 197 -11.03 0.00 -13.74
C GLY A 197 -12.53 -0.16 -13.48
N LEU A 198 -12.93 -1.00 -12.51
CA LEU A 198 -14.31 -1.17 -12.08
C LEU A 198 -14.66 -0.39 -10.80
N GLY A 199 -13.71 0.34 -10.19
CA GLY A 199 -13.93 1.07 -8.94
C GLY A 199 -15.01 2.14 -9.01
N GLU A 200 -15.15 2.78 -10.18
CA GLU A 200 -16.18 3.79 -10.47
C GLU A 200 -17.55 3.20 -10.85
N VAL A 201 -17.62 1.87 -11.06
CA VAL A 201 -18.84 1.20 -11.50
C VAL A 201 -19.71 0.83 -10.31
N LYS A 202 -20.97 1.29 -10.34
CA LYS A 202 -21.98 0.87 -9.36
C LYS A 202 -22.19 -0.64 -9.47
N ARG A 203 -22.20 -1.33 -8.32
CA ARG A 203 -22.56 -2.75 -8.29
C ARG A 203 -24.05 -2.96 -8.59
N ASN A 204 -24.90 -2.17 -7.94
CA ASN A 204 -26.34 -2.17 -8.12
C ASN A 204 -26.92 -0.80 -7.66
N PRO A 205 -28.23 -0.53 -7.82
CA PRO A 205 -28.81 0.77 -7.43
C PRO A 205 -28.69 1.12 -5.94
N LEU A 206 -28.51 0.13 -5.06
CA LEU A 206 -28.42 0.31 -3.61
C LEU A 206 -26.97 0.54 -3.13
N PHE A 207 -25.96 0.12 -3.90
CA PHE A 207 -24.55 0.28 -3.54
C PHE A 207 -23.86 1.26 -4.49
N PRO A 208 -23.44 2.45 -3.99
CA PRO A 208 -22.74 3.44 -4.79
C PRO A 208 -21.36 2.92 -5.24
N PRO A 209 -20.68 3.61 -6.18
CA PRO A 209 -19.31 3.27 -6.54
C PRO A 209 -18.39 3.34 -5.33
N CYS A 210 -17.41 2.44 -5.26
CA CYS A 210 -16.45 2.42 -4.16
C CYS A 210 -15.31 3.43 -4.37
N ALA A 211 -14.99 3.76 -5.62
CA ALA A 211 -14.04 4.80 -6.00
C ALA A 211 -14.70 5.75 -7.02
N PRO A 212 -15.60 6.64 -6.58
CA PRO A 212 -16.36 7.50 -7.48
C PRO A 212 -15.46 8.53 -8.18
N LYS A 213 -15.82 8.87 -9.43
CA LYS A 213 -15.13 9.90 -10.22
C LYS A 213 -15.07 11.23 -9.46
N GLY A 214 -13.95 11.93 -9.56
CA GLY A 214 -13.75 13.21 -8.90
C GLY A 214 -13.21 13.08 -7.48
N VAL A 215 -13.05 11.87 -6.93
CA VAL A 215 -12.34 11.63 -5.66
C VAL A 215 -11.54 10.33 -5.68
N ASN A 216 -11.15 9.84 -6.86
CA ASN A 216 -10.53 8.51 -7.03
C ASN A 216 -9.05 8.58 -7.43
N HIS A 217 -8.48 7.41 -7.70
CA HIS A 217 -7.09 7.23 -8.15
C HIS A 217 -6.67 8.15 -9.30
N GLU A 218 -7.55 8.46 -10.26
CA GLU A 218 -7.23 9.33 -11.40
C GLU A 218 -7.01 10.78 -10.92
N ASP A 219 -7.86 11.26 -10.01
CA ASP A 219 -7.75 12.59 -9.42
C ASP A 219 -6.49 12.71 -8.55
N PHE A 220 -6.17 11.68 -7.76
CA PHE A 220 -4.91 11.65 -7.00
C PHE A 220 -3.69 11.75 -7.91
N PHE A 221 -3.66 10.99 -9.01
CA PHE A 221 -2.53 11.03 -9.94
C PHE A 221 -2.39 12.37 -10.66
N LYS A 222 -3.50 12.99 -11.10
CA LYS A 222 -3.48 14.32 -11.76
C LYS A 222 -2.88 15.43 -10.88
N GLU A 223 -2.97 15.29 -9.56
CA GLU A 223 -2.41 16.23 -8.61
C GLU A 223 -0.94 15.92 -8.26
N CYS A 224 -0.44 14.72 -8.57
CA CYS A 224 0.95 14.34 -8.33
C CYS A 224 1.93 15.11 -9.22
N ARG A 225 3.07 15.49 -8.67
CA ARG A 225 4.24 15.98 -9.42
C ARG A 225 5.16 14.82 -9.79
N LYS A 226 6.04 15.08 -10.76
CA LYS A 226 7.13 14.16 -11.08
C LYS A 226 8.13 14.02 -9.91
N PRO A 227 8.75 12.84 -9.72
CA PRO A 227 8.51 11.62 -10.46
C PRO A 227 7.25 10.88 -9.99
N ALA A 228 6.36 10.53 -10.92
CA ALA A 228 5.16 9.75 -10.59
C ALA A 228 4.81 8.73 -11.68
N CYS A 229 4.16 7.63 -11.30
CA CYS A 229 3.63 6.65 -12.24
C CYS A 229 2.22 6.21 -11.88
N TYR A 230 1.47 5.79 -12.89
CA TYR A 230 0.07 5.45 -12.79
C TYR A 230 -0.27 4.23 -13.64
N PHE A 231 -0.86 3.24 -12.98
CA PHE A 231 -1.29 2.02 -13.64
C PHE A 231 -2.76 1.71 -13.32
N VAL A 232 -3.52 1.26 -14.30
CA VAL A 232 -4.95 0.89 -14.10
C VAL A 232 -5.22 -0.51 -14.61
N ALA A 233 -5.68 -1.39 -13.73
CA ALA A 233 -6.15 -2.72 -14.11
C ALA A 233 -7.60 -2.63 -14.63
N LYS A 234 -7.84 -3.01 -15.89
CA LYS A 234 -9.08 -2.74 -16.62
C LYS A 234 -10.31 -3.40 -16.01
N ASP A 235 -10.24 -4.71 -15.76
CA ASP A 235 -11.40 -5.56 -15.42
C ASP A 235 -11.45 -5.94 -13.94
N TYR A 236 -10.88 -5.11 -13.07
CA TYR A 236 -10.79 -5.36 -11.64
C TYR A 236 -11.39 -4.23 -10.82
N GLY A 237 -11.92 -4.60 -9.66
CA GLY A 237 -12.61 -3.74 -8.73
C GLY A 237 -11.77 -3.31 -7.54
N HIS A 238 -12.35 -2.37 -6.80
CA HIS A 238 -11.77 -1.72 -5.63
C HIS A 238 -11.36 -2.67 -4.49
N LEU A 239 -11.77 -3.94 -4.51
CA LEU A 239 -11.49 -4.91 -3.45
C LEU A 239 -10.79 -6.16 -3.96
N ASP A 240 -10.33 -6.16 -5.21
CA ASP A 240 -9.75 -7.35 -5.83
C ASP A 240 -8.27 -7.56 -5.50
N MET A 241 -7.62 -6.61 -4.85
CA MET A 241 -6.25 -6.74 -4.31
C MET A 241 -6.19 -7.44 -2.93
N LEU A 242 -7.34 -7.76 -2.34
CA LEU A 242 -7.43 -8.47 -1.07
C LEU A 242 -7.06 -9.95 -1.22
N ASP A 243 -6.94 -10.63 -0.09
CA ASP A 243 -6.77 -12.07 -0.03
C ASP A 243 -7.96 -12.81 -0.65
N ASP A 244 -7.68 -14.01 -1.19
CA ASP A 244 -8.69 -14.86 -1.83
C ASP A 244 -9.75 -15.38 -0.85
N ASP A 245 -9.43 -15.46 0.44
CA ASP A 245 -10.42 -15.74 1.49
C ASP A 245 -10.31 -14.70 2.62
N THR A 246 -11.30 -13.82 2.67
CA THR A 246 -11.47 -12.84 3.75
C THR A 246 -12.55 -13.33 4.70
N LYS A 247 -12.16 -13.68 5.93
CA LYS A 247 -13.05 -14.29 6.94
C LYS A 247 -14.01 -13.29 7.59
N GLY A 248 -15.11 -13.81 8.14
CA GLY A 248 -16.09 -13.06 8.91
C GLY A 248 -17.05 -12.20 8.07
N ILE A 249 -17.97 -11.50 8.73
CA ILE A 249 -19.02 -10.70 8.08
C ILE A 249 -18.39 -9.59 7.22
N ARG A 250 -17.37 -8.91 7.73
CA ARG A 250 -16.62 -7.86 7.00
C ARG A 250 -15.88 -8.40 5.78
N GLY A 251 -15.34 -9.61 5.89
CA GLY A 251 -14.72 -10.28 4.76
C GLY A 251 -15.75 -10.65 3.69
N ARG A 252 -16.88 -11.24 4.07
CA ARG A 252 -17.98 -11.53 3.14
C ARG A 252 -18.53 -10.28 2.46
N SER A 253 -18.64 -9.16 3.17
CA SER A 253 -19.12 -7.91 2.55
C SER A 253 -18.17 -7.38 1.47
N SER A 254 -16.87 -7.68 1.55
CA SER A 254 -15.91 -7.28 0.51
C SER A 254 -16.21 -7.91 -0.87
N TYR A 255 -16.94 -9.01 -0.91
CA TYR A 255 -17.39 -9.65 -2.16
C TYR A 255 -18.65 -9.04 -2.75
N CYS A 256 -19.37 -8.19 -2.00
CA CYS A 256 -20.72 -7.76 -2.32
C CYS A 256 -20.89 -6.24 -2.46
N LEU A 257 -19.99 -5.44 -1.87
CA LEU A 257 -20.12 -3.98 -1.82
C LEU A 257 -19.69 -3.30 -3.13
N CYS A 258 -18.58 -3.74 -3.73
CA CYS A 258 -18.02 -3.15 -4.95
C CYS A 258 -18.25 -4.05 -6.15
N LYS A 259 -18.24 -3.48 -7.36
CA LYS A 259 -18.13 -4.28 -8.58
C LYS A 259 -16.74 -4.94 -8.56
N ASN A 260 -16.70 -6.25 -8.75
CA ASN A 260 -15.48 -7.05 -8.70
C ASN A 260 -15.21 -7.68 -10.08
N GLY A 261 -13.96 -7.98 -10.34
CA GLY A 261 -13.50 -8.79 -11.45
C GLY A 261 -13.75 -10.28 -11.22
N LYS A 262 -13.19 -11.11 -12.10
CA LYS A 262 -13.41 -12.57 -12.08
C LYS A 262 -12.73 -13.27 -10.89
N ALA A 263 -11.56 -12.79 -10.47
CA ALA A 263 -10.75 -13.37 -9.41
C ALA A 263 -9.90 -12.28 -8.74
N ARG A 264 -9.44 -12.50 -7.51
CA ARG A 264 -8.58 -11.56 -6.78
C ARG A 264 -7.10 -11.76 -7.07
N GLU A 265 -6.65 -13.02 -7.14
CA GLU A 265 -5.23 -13.37 -7.33
C GLU A 265 -4.52 -12.55 -8.42
N PRO A 266 -5.03 -12.38 -9.66
CA PRO A 266 -4.29 -11.67 -10.68
C PRO A 266 -4.13 -10.18 -10.36
N MET A 267 -5.17 -9.53 -9.82
CA MET A 267 -5.08 -8.14 -9.37
C MET A 267 -4.11 -7.99 -8.21
N ARG A 268 -4.18 -8.89 -7.22
CA ARG A 268 -3.26 -8.87 -6.08
C ARG A 268 -1.81 -9.06 -6.51
N ARG A 269 -1.53 -9.99 -7.42
CA ARG A 269 -0.19 -10.22 -7.99
C ARG A 269 0.28 -9.03 -8.82
N PHE A 270 -0.61 -8.41 -9.58
CA PHE A 270 -0.33 -7.17 -10.29
C PHE A 270 0.09 -6.06 -9.32
N VAL A 271 -0.73 -5.78 -8.30
CA VAL A 271 -0.43 -4.78 -7.26
C VAL A 271 0.90 -5.10 -6.57
N GLY A 272 1.12 -6.35 -6.16
CA GLY A 272 2.36 -6.78 -5.53
C GLY A 272 3.58 -6.52 -6.41
N GLY A 273 3.51 -6.90 -7.69
CA GLY A 273 4.63 -6.74 -8.63
C GLY A 273 4.95 -5.29 -8.97
N VAL A 274 3.95 -4.44 -9.24
CA VAL A 274 4.23 -3.01 -9.49
C VAL A 274 4.70 -2.29 -8.23
N VAL A 275 4.22 -2.69 -7.05
CA VAL A 275 4.75 -2.19 -5.76
C VAL A 275 6.22 -2.53 -5.63
N VAL A 276 6.59 -3.80 -5.80
CA VAL A 276 7.99 -4.27 -5.74
C VAL A 276 8.85 -3.50 -6.74
N ALA A 277 8.47 -3.47 -8.01
CA ALA A 277 9.24 -2.76 -9.04
C ALA A 277 9.41 -1.27 -8.72
N PHE A 278 8.38 -0.62 -8.18
CA PHE A 278 8.43 0.78 -7.80
C PHE A 278 9.32 1.05 -6.57
N VAL A 279 9.19 0.24 -5.51
CA VAL A 279 10.02 0.43 -4.32
C VAL A 279 11.47 0.03 -4.56
N GLU A 280 11.73 -0.95 -5.42
CA GLU A 280 13.09 -1.31 -5.83
C GLU A 280 13.75 -0.14 -6.59
N ALA A 281 13.01 0.47 -7.52
CA ALA A 281 13.44 1.65 -8.26
C ALA A 281 13.80 2.84 -7.36
N TYR A 282 12.92 3.21 -6.44
CA TYR A 282 13.09 4.47 -5.68
C TYR A 282 13.75 4.31 -4.31
N LEU A 283 13.82 3.09 -3.75
CA LEU A 283 14.53 2.83 -2.49
C LEU A 283 15.92 2.20 -2.72
N ASN A 284 16.08 1.37 -3.75
CA ASN A 284 17.33 0.68 -4.04
C ASN A 284 18.05 1.21 -5.29
N GLY A 285 17.36 1.99 -6.14
CA GLY A 285 17.94 2.60 -7.33
C GLY A 285 17.94 1.69 -8.56
N ASP A 286 17.28 0.52 -8.49
CA ASP A 286 17.17 -0.40 -9.62
C ASP A 286 15.82 -0.22 -10.33
N HIS A 287 15.87 0.49 -11.46
CA HIS A 287 14.70 0.83 -12.26
C HIS A 287 14.33 -0.24 -13.30
N THR A 288 15.05 -1.37 -13.36
CA THR A 288 14.96 -2.35 -14.46
C THR A 288 13.54 -2.85 -14.66
N ASP A 289 12.90 -3.38 -13.61
CA ASP A 289 11.56 -3.95 -13.71
C ASP A 289 10.50 -2.88 -13.96
N LEU A 290 10.63 -1.70 -13.33
CA LEU A 290 9.67 -0.61 -13.48
C LEU A 290 9.64 -0.09 -14.93
N ILE A 291 10.82 0.04 -15.56
CA ILE A 291 10.96 0.40 -16.97
C ILE A 291 10.43 -0.71 -17.88
N ALA A 292 10.71 -1.98 -17.57
CA ALA A 292 10.20 -3.09 -18.35
C ALA A 292 8.67 -3.20 -18.33
N ILE A 293 8.03 -2.90 -17.19
CA ILE A 293 6.56 -2.80 -17.08
C ILE A 293 6.04 -1.60 -17.88
N ARG A 294 6.69 -0.43 -17.79
CA ARG A 294 6.31 0.77 -18.56
C ARG A 294 6.32 0.51 -20.06
N ASP A 295 7.39 -0.12 -20.55
CA ASP A 295 7.64 -0.33 -21.98
C ASP A 295 6.91 -1.58 -22.52
N GLY A 296 6.21 -2.32 -21.66
CA GLY A 296 5.44 -3.51 -22.02
C GLY A 296 6.29 -4.75 -22.31
N TYR A 297 7.53 -4.77 -21.84
CA TYR A 297 8.41 -5.94 -21.94
C TYR A 297 8.09 -7.01 -20.89
N GLU A 298 7.45 -6.62 -19.78
CA GLU A 298 6.93 -7.54 -18.76
C GLU A 298 5.43 -7.77 -18.92
N THR A 299 5.01 -9.03 -18.91
CA THR A 299 3.59 -9.39 -19.04
C THR A 299 2.90 -9.33 -17.68
N ALA A 300 2.10 -8.28 -17.46
CA ALA A 300 1.28 -8.15 -16.26
C ALA A 300 0.21 -9.27 -16.20
N PRO A 301 -0.18 -9.74 -15.00
CA PRO A 301 -1.21 -10.76 -14.84
C PRO A 301 -2.64 -10.22 -15.06
N VAL A 302 -2.77 -8.95 -15.44
CA VAL A 302 -4.04 -8.26 -15.71
C VAL A 302 -3.93 -7.46 -17.00
N GLU A 303 -5.05 -7.24 -17.69
CA GLU A 303 -5.11 -6.27 -18.78
C GLU A 303 -5.04 -4.85 -18.22
N LEU A 304 -4.06 -4.06 -18.68
CA LEU A 304 -3.90 -2.67 -18.29
C LEU A 304 -4.71 -1.75 -19.19
N LYS A 305 -5.51 -0.89 -18.59
CA LYS A 305 -6.24 0.19 -19.27
C LYS A 305 -5.35 1.42 -19.47
N THR A 306 -4.49 1.71 -18.50
CA THR A 306 -3.64 2.90 -18.49
C THR A 306 -2.28 2.55 -17.89
N VAL A 307 -1.23 3.09 -18.52
CA VAL A 307 0.14 3.14 -18.01
C VAL A 307 0.66 4.54 -18.32
N GLU A 308 0.96 5.34 -17.29
CA GLU A 308 1.38 6.73 -17.45
C GLU A 308 2.51 7.06 -16.48
N PHE A 309 3.49 7.85 -16.93
CA PHE A 309 4.66 8.25 -16.16
C PHE A 309 4.89 9.75 -16.31
N LEU A 310 5.08 10.44 -15.17
CA LEU A 310 5.55 11.80 -15.08
C LEU A 310 7.04 11.75 -14.72
N VAL A 311 7.91 12.11 -15.67
CA VAL A 311 9.38 12.09 -15.56
C VAL A 311 10.02 13.48 -15.58
#